data_AF-Q2SKJ2-F1
#
_entry.id   AF-Q2SKJ2-F1
#
_cell.length_a   1.000
_cell.length_b   1.000
_cell.length_c   1.000
_cell.angle_alpha   90.00
_cell.angle_beta   90.00
_cell.angle_gamma   90.00
#
_symmetry.space_group_name_H-M   'P 1'
#
loop_
_entity.id
_entity.type
_entity.pdbx_description
1 polymer ?
#
loop_
_entity_poly.entity_id
_entity_poly.type
_entity_poly.pdbx_seq_one_letter_code
_entity_poly.pdbx_strand_id
1 'polypeptide(L)'
;MKKVILLAAAMGCGMQSVGAEETKMRAAGSKVIYIETTQTDEFDRREYEQDSRGRGYDYESHHRANRKLRKRVKQLELAVRQLQDTVFELQNAAPPAPAPKYSCLLSTHKGTFIGSGMSKLEAKGIVVQQCEANNPPYLCGIHNVTCEKNK
;
A
#
# COMPACT_ATOMS: atom_id res chain seq x y z
N MET A 1 -43.16 11.28 51.26
CA MET A 1 -44.52 10.84 50.91
C MET A 1 -44.58 10.59 49.41
N LYS A 2 -45.18 9.45 49.03
CA LYS A 2 -45.28 8.90 47.67
C LYS A 2 -45.97 9.86 46.69
N LYS A 3 -45.55 9.84 45.42
CA LYS A 3 -46.42 9.53 44.27
C LYS A 3 -45.58 9.22 43.03
N VAL A 4 -45.52 7.93 42.74
CA VAL A 4 -45.12 7.33 41.46
C VAL A 4 -46.36 7.37 40.57
N ILE A 5 -46.22 7.81 39.32
CA ILE A 5 -47.17 7.49 38.25
C ILE A 5 -46.35 6.86 37.12
N LEU A 6 -46.46 5.54 37.06
CA LEU A 6 -46.12 4.71 35.91
C LEU A 6 -47.25 4.85 34.89
N LEU A 7 -46.89 5.11 33.64
CA LEU A 7 -47.72 4.81 32.47
C LEU A 7 -46.80 4.16 31.44
N ALA A 8 -46.90 2.84 31.38
CA ALA A 8 -46.38 2.03 30.29
C ALA A 8 -47.52 1.81 29.29
N ALA A 9 -47.28 2.10 28.02
CA ALA A 9 -48.00 1.50 26.91
C ALA A 9 -47.01 1.30 25.76
N ALA A 10 -46.85 0.03 25.40
CA ALA A 10 -45.89 -0.50 24.47
C ALA A 10 -46.25 -0.22 23.01
N MET A 11 -45.26 0.07 22.18
CA MET A 11 -45.17 -0.49 20.83
C MET A 11 -43.70 -0.82 20.55
N GLY A 12 -43.43 -2.11 20.43
CA GLY A 12 -42.09 -2.64 20.23
C GLY A 12 -41.53 -2.33 18.84
N CYS A 13 -40.23 -2.11 18.82
CA CYS A 13 -39.33 -2.90 17.99
C CYS A 13 -38.02 -2.99 18.79
N GLY A 14 -37.72 -4.19 19.28
CA GLY A 14 -36.42 -4.47 19.87
C GLY A 14 -35.35 -4.38 18.79
N MET A 15 -34.18 -3.86 19.16
CA MET A 15 -32.91 -4.30 18.59
C MET A 15 -31.78 -3.87 19.53
N GLN A 16 -31.45 -4.83 20.39
CA GLN A 16 -30.12 -5.25 20.84
C GLN A 16 -29.02 -4.17 20.87
N SER A 17 -28.56 -3.93 22.10
CA SER A 17 -27.21 -3.49 22.44
C SER A 17 -26.15 -4.18 21.57
N VAL A 18 -25.36 -3.39 20.83
CA VAL A 18 -24.12 -3.89 20.23
C VAL A 18 -23.01 -2.89 20.53
N GLY A 19 -22.15 -3.29 21.47
CA GLY A 19 -20.71 -3.03 21.49
C GLY A 19 -20.23 -1.58 21.53
N ALA A 20 -19.92 -1.08 22.73
CA ALA A 20 -18.88 -0.07 22.89
C ALA A 20 -17.53 -0.70 22.48
N GLU A 21 -16.93 -0.23 21.40
CA GLU A 21 -15.60 -0.70 20.98
C GLU A 21 -14.52 0.12 21.71
N GLU A 22 -13.92 -0.48 22.75
CA GLU A 22 -12.75 0.05 23.43
C GLU A 22 -11.50 -0.07 22.53
N THR A 23 -11.09 1.01 21.87
CA THR A 23 -9.80 1.04 21.19
C THR A 23 -8.68 1.35 22.19
N LYS A 24 -8.06 0.30 22.73
CA LYS A 24 -6.87 0.39 23.59
C LYS A 24 -5.59 0.53 22.74
N MET A 25 -5.10 1.75 22.56
CA MET A 25 -3.71 1.96 22.13
C MET A 25 -2.79 1.94 23.35
N ARG A 26 -1.96 0.89 23.46
CA ARG A 26 -0.91 0.77 24.48
C ARG A 26 0.36 1.47 23.97
N ALA A 27 0.64 2.68 24.47
CA ALA A 27 1.98 3.24 24.46
C ALA A 27 2.61 3.03 25.85
N ALA A 28 3.85 2.53 25.87
CA ALA A 28 4.61 2.25 27.09
C ALA A 28 4.82 3.53 27.91
N GLY A 29 4.50 3.49 29.22
CA GLY A 29 4.62 4.62 30.15
C GLY A 29 3.29 5.22 30.62
N SER A 30 2.27 4.38 30.81
CA SER A 30 0.85 4.73 30.92
C SER A 30 0.47 5.70 32.05
N LYS A 31 0.24 6.97 31.72
CA LYS A 31 -0.83 7.75 32.35
C LYS A 31 -2.06 7.61 31.47
N VAL A 32 -3.02 6.79 31.91
CA VAL A 32 -4.29 6.61 31.20
C VAL A 32 -5.10 7.89 31.41
N ILE A 33 -5.25 8.67 30.33
CA ILE A 33 -6.15 9.83 30.33
C ILE A 33 -7.50 9.29 29.84
N TYR A 34 -8.46 9.20 30.76
CA TYR A 34 -9.85 8.92 30.42
C TYR A 34 -10.45 10.22 29.87
N ILE A 35 -10.72 10.24 28.57
CA ILE A 35 -11.50 11.32 27.96
C ILE A 35 -12.94 10.83 27.97
N GLU A 36 -13.69 11.22 29.00
CA GLU A 36 -15.14 11.12 28.97
C GLU A 36 -15.64 12.17 27.98
N THR A 37 -15.90 11.76 26.74
CA THR A 37 -16.73 12.56 25.84
C THR A 37 -18.16 12.43 26.32
N THR A 38 -18.55 13.26 27.30
CA THR A 38 -19.95 13.45 27.62
C THR A 38 -20.67 13.81 26.33
N GLN A 39 -21.86 13.22 26.16
CA GLN A 39 -22.78 13.43 25.05
C GLN A 39 -22.65 14.83 24.48
N THR A 40 -22.52 14.89 23.15
CA THR A 40 -22.65 16.10 22.36
C THR A 40 -23.79 16.95 22.91
N ASP A 41 -23.46 18.01 23.65
CA ASP A 41 -24.30 19.19 23.70
C ASP A 41 -24.56 19.51 22.23
N GLU A 42 -25.81 19.36 21.79
CA GLU A 42 -26.21 19.75 20.45
C GLU A 42 -25.81 21.21 20.29
N PHE A 43 -24.70 21.42 19.57
CA PHE A 43 -24.21 22.74 19.24
C PHE A 43 -25.32 23.45 18.47
N ASP A 44 -26.06 24.30 19.18
CA ASP A 44 -27.28 24.89 18.67
C ASP A 44 -26.88 25.94 17.64
N ARG A 45 -26.81 25.49 16.38
CA ARG A 45 -26.21 26.19 15.24
C ARG A 45 -26.74 27.61 15.10
N ARG A 46 -27.98 27.85 15.54
CA ARG A 46 -28.66 29.15 15.49
C ARG A 46 -28.04 30.19 16.43
N GLU A 47 -27.71 29.83 17.67
CA GLU A 47 -27.15 30.77 18.65
C GLU A 47 -25.72 31.17 18.28
N TYR A 48 -24.91 30.19 17.83
CA TYR A 48 -23.56 30.45 17.35
C TYR A 48 -23.51 31.26 16.05
N GLU A 49 -24.43 31.02 15.11
CA GLU A 49 -24.55 31.83 13.89
C GLU A 49 -24.93 33.28 14.22
N GLN A 50 -25.76 33.50 15.24
CA GLN A 50 -26.20 34.84 15.66
C GLN A 50 -25.06 35.64 16.31
N ASP A 51 -24.29 35.01 17.20
CA ASP A 51 -23.12 35.62 17.86
C ASP A 51 -21.96 35.86 16.86
N SER A 52 -21.75 34.94 15.91
CA SER A 52 -20.71 35.07 14.87
C SER A 52 -21.00 36.21 13.88
N ARG A 53 -22.28 36.40 13.48
CA ARG A 53 -22.69 37.53 12.63
C ARG A 53 -22.48 38.88 13.33
N GLY A 54 -22.72 38.95 14.64
CA GLY A 54 -22.50 40.16 15.44
C GLY A 54 -21.04 40.59 15.56
N ARG A 55 -20.09 39.65 15.43
CA ARG A 55 -18.65 39.90 15.47
C ARG A 55 -17.97 39.94 14.10
N GLY A 56 -18.74 39.90 13.01
CA GLY A 56 -18.22 39.90 11.63
C GLY A 56 -17.43 38.63 11.26
N TYR A 57 -17.66 37.52 11.96
CA TYR A 57 -16.95 36.26 11.75
C TYR A 57 -17.62 35.48 10.62
N ASP A 58 -16.93 35.33 9.48
CA ASP A 58 -17.42 34.57 8.32
C ASP A 58 -17.27 33.05 8.57
N TYR A 59 -18.23 32.51 9.31
CA TYR A 59 -18.33 31.08 9.62
C TYR A 59 -18.27 30.22 8.35
N GLU A 60 -18.91 30.67 7.27
CA GLU A 60 -19.02 29.89 6.06
C GLU A 60 -17.66 29.77 5.34
N SER A 61 -16.90 30.86 5.28
CA SER A 61 -15.52 30.86 4.79
C SER A 61 -14.60 29.97 5.63
N HIS A 62 -14.63 30.11 6.96
CA HIS A 62 -13.81 29.27 7.84
C HIS A 62 -14.18 27.79 7.75
N HIS A 63 -15.48 27.47 7.67
CA HIS A 63 -15.95 26.11 7.52
C HIS A 63 -15.54 25.50 6.16
N ARG A 64 -15.61 26.29 5.07
CA ARG A 64 -15.10 25.88 3.74
C ARG A 64 -13.59 25.67 3.75
N ALA A 65 -12.83 26.57 4.37
CA ALA A 65 -11.38 26.46 4.52
C ALA A 65 -10.98 25.22 5.33
N ASN A 66 -11.64 24.96 6.46
CA ASN A 66 -11.42 23.78 7.27
C ASN A 66 -11.75 22.48 6.52
N ARG A 67 -12.85 22.45 5.74
CA ARG A 67 -13.15 21.30 4.88
C ARG A 67 -12.07 21.07 3.82
N LYS A 68 -11.54 22.13 3.21
CA LYS A 68 -10.46 22.05 2.22
C LYS A 68 -9.14 21.56 2.85
N LEU A 69 -8.81 22.04 4.05
CA LEU A 69 -7.64 21.59 4.81
C LEU A 69 -7.75 20.11 5.16
N ARG A 70 -8.89 19.65 5.70
CA ARG A 70 -9.11 18.23 6.01
C ARG A 70 -8.97 17.34 4.77
N LYS A 71 -9.48 17.78 3.61
CA LYS A 71 -9.30 17.06 2.34
C LYS A 71 -7.83 16.96 1.94
N ARG A 72 -7.05 18.05 2.08
CA ARG A 72 -5.61 18.06 1.76
C ARG A 72 -4.83 17.14 2.70
N VAL A 73 -5.12 17.18 4.00
CA VAL A 73 -4.49 16.29 4.99
C VAL A 73 -4.76 14.83 4.62
N LYS A 74 -6.01 14.47 4.33
CA LYS A 74 -6.36 13.11 3.90
C LYS A 74 -5.62 12.67 2.63
N GLN A 75 -5.47 13.57 1.66
CA GLN A 75 -4.71 13.29 0.44
C GLN A 75 -3.21 13.06 0.73
N LEU A 76 -2.64 13.86 1.62
CA LEU A 76 -1.25 13.70 2.04
C LEU A 76 -1.03 12.40 2.81
N GLU A 77 -1.94 12.03 3.72
CA GLU A 77 -1.88 10.76 4.45
C GLU A 77 -1.90 9.56 3.49
N LEU A 78 -2.74 9.60 2.46
CA LEU A 78 -2.78 8.56 1.42
C LEU A 78 -1.47 8.51 0.62
N ALA A 79 -0.93 9.65 0.23
CA ALA A 79 0.33 9.72 -0.51
C ALA A 79 1.52 9.20 0.33
N VAL A 80 1.56 9.55 1.61
CA VAL A 80 2.58 9.04 2.55
C VAL A 80 2.47 7.53 2.69
N ARG A 81 1.25 6.99 2.83
CA ARG A 81 1.05 5.54 2.91
C ARG A 81 1.53 4.83 1.64
N GLN A 82 1.17 5.35 0.47
CA GLN A 82 1.63 4.79 -0.81
C GLN A 82 3.16 4.77 -0.92
N LEU A 83 3.83 5.84 -0.50
CA LEU A 83 5.29 5.91 -0.47
C LEU A 83 5.90 4.90 0.51
N GLN A 84 5.32 4.75 1.69
CA GLN A 84 5.76 3.76 2.67
C GLN A 84 5.62 2.34 2.12
N ASP A 85 4.50 2.03 1.47
CA ASP A 85 4.26 0.73 0.84
C ASP A 85 5.30 0.47 -0.27
N THR A 86 5.59 1.46 -1.12
CA THR A 86 6.62 1.30 -2.18
C THR A 86 8.02 1.13 -1.61
N VAL A 87 8.38 1.87 -0.56
CA VAL A 87 9.68 1.70 0.10
C VAL A 87 9.79 0.31 0.71
N PHE A 88 8.73 -0.18 1.37
CA PHE A 88 8.69 -1.53 1.91
C PHE A 88 8.85 -2.57 0.79
N GLU A 89 8.14 -2.42 -0.33
CA GLU A 89 8.29 -3.31 -1.48
C GLU A 89 9.71 -3.29 -2.04
N LEU A 90 10.33 -2.11 -2.19
CA LEU A 90 11.70 -2.00 -2.70
C LEU A 90 12.74 -2.57 -1.72
N GLN A 91 12.54 -2.42 -0.42
CA GLN A 91 13.44 -2.97 0.60
C GLN A 91 13.32 -4.49 0.70
N ASN A 92 12.12 -5.04 0.51
CA ASN A 92 11.87 -6.48 0.55
C ASN A 92 11.94 -7.14 -0.82
N ALA A 93 12.09 -6.37 -1.90
CA ALA A 93 12.33 -6.90 -3.22
C ALA A 93 13.62 -7.73 -3.16
N ALA A 94 13.52 -8.97 -3.64
CA ALA A 94 14.70 -9.79 -3.83
C ALA A 94 15.72 -9.01 -4.68
N PRO A 95 17.01 -9.08 -4.37
CA PRO A 95 18.02 -8.44 -5.19
C PRO A 95 17.84 -8.89 -6.64
N PRO A 96 18.07 -7.99 -7.61
CA PRO A 96 17.96 -8.36 -9.01
C PRO A 96 18.80 -9.62 -9.25
N ALA A 97 18.24 -10.57 -10.00
CA ALA A 97 18.93 -11.80 -10.33
C ALA A 97 20.34 -11.45 -10.85
N PRO A 98 21.38 -12.19 -10.41
CA PRO A 98 22.74 -11.85 -10.76
C PRO A 98 22.88 -11.79 -12.28
N ALA A 99 23.48 -10.71 -12.78
CA ALA A 99 23.73 -10.56 -14.20
C ALA A 99 24.58 -11.76 -14.70
N PRO A 100 24.28 -12.30 -15.89
CA PRO A 100 24.99 -13.47 -16.40
C PRO A 100 26.48 -13.14 -16.58
N LYS A 101 27.34 -13.96 -15.98
CA LYS A 101 28.80 -13.78 -16.00
C LYS A 101 29.45 -14.16 -17.33
N TYR A 102 28.77 -14.96 -18.14
CA TYR A 102 29.28 -15.43 -19.42
C TYR A 102 28.24 -15.24 -20.51
N SER A 103 28.68 -14.77 -21.67
CA SER A 103 27.92 -14.77 -22.91
C SER A 103 28.63 -15.64 -23.92
N CYS A 104 27.89 -16.56 -24.52
CA CYS A 104 28.38 -17.47 -25.54
C CYS A 104 27.65 -17.21 -26.87
N LEU A 105 28.38 -17.38 -27.96
CA LEU A 105 27.90 -17.21 -29.32
C LEU A 105 28.29 -18.43 -30.16
N LEU A 106 27.34 -18.90 -30.96
CA LEU A 106 27.55 -19.91 -31.98
C LEU A 106 27.07 -19.35 -33.31
N SER A 107 28.01 -19.16 -34.25
CA SER A 107 27.67 -18.80 -35.62
C SER A 107 27.65 -20.04 -36.48
N THR A 108 26.53 -20.27 -37.16
CA THR A 108 26.35 -21.34 -38.13
C THR A 108 25.93 -20.74 -39.47
N HIS A 109 25.99 -21.54 -40.54
CA HIS A 109 25.49 -21.12 -41.85
C HIS A 109 23.97 -20.84 -41.87
N LYS A 110 23.23 -21.26 -40.84
CA LYS A 110 21.78 -21.07 -40.69
C LYS A 110 21.42 -19.88 -39.80
N GLY A 111 22.39 -19.28 -39.12
CA GLY A 111 22.16 -18.18 -38.21
C GLY A 111 23.12 -18.16 -37.03
N THR A 112 22.99 -17.12 -36.20
CA THR A 112 23.81 -16.91 -35.01
C THR A 112 22.95 -17.05 -33.76
N PHE A 113 23.41 -17.86 -32.80
CA PHE A 113 22.73 -18.15 -31.55
C PHE A 113 23.52 -17.55 -30.38
N ILE A 114 22.81 -16.96 -29.42
CA ILE A 114 23.42 -16.24 -28.30
C ILE A 114 22.75 -16.69 -27.00
N GLY A 115 23.56 -17.10 -26.04
CA GLY A 115 23.11 -17.60 -24.76
C GLY A 115 24.02 -17.07 -23.66
N SER A 116 23.40 -16.71 -22.53
CA SER A 116 24.10 -16.13 -21.39
C SER A 116 23.79 -16.91 -20.13
N GLY A 117 24.75 -17.06 -19.23
CA GLY A 117 24.61 -17.87 -18.02
C GLY A 117 25.59 -17.49 -16.92
N MET A 118 25.42 -18.08 -15.73
CA MET A 118 26.27 -17.86 -14.57
C MET A 118 27.59 -18.61 -14.68
N SER A 119 27.61 -19.72 -15.41
CA SER A 119 28.81 -20.48 -15.75
C SER A 119 29.03 -20.58 -17.26
N LYS A 120 30.28 -20.81 -17.67
CA LYS A 120 30.63 -21.03 -19.08
C LYS A 120 29.89 -22.24 -19.67
N LEU A 121 29.68 -23.30 -18.88
CA LEU A 121 29.01 -24.52 -19.33
C LEU A 121 27.50 -24.29 -19.52
N GLU A 122 26.87 -23.56 -18.61
CA GLU A 122 25.46 -23.18 -18.70
C GLU A 122 25.20 -22.30 -19.93
N ALA A 123 26.01 -21.25 -20.13
CA ALA A 123 25.90 -20.39 -21.30
C ALA A 123 26.09 -21.17 -22.62
N LYS A 124 27.01 -22.14 -22.66
CA LYS A 124 27.17 -23.06 -23.80
C LYS A 124 25.96 -23.95 -24.02
N GLY A 125 25.42 -24.53 -22.95
CA GLY A 125 24.24 -25.38 -23.01
C GLY A 125 23.05 -24.64 -23.61
N ILE A 126 22.82 -23.39 -23.19
CA ILE A 126 21.73 -22.54 -23.72
C ILE A 126 21.91 -22.28 -25.22
N VAL A 127 23.11 -21.90 -25.66
CA VAL A 127 23.39 -21.64 -27.08
C VAL A 127 23.15 -22.88 -27.93
N VAL A 128 23.61 -24.04 -27.47
CA VAL A 128 23.48 -25.31 -28.19
C VAL A 128 22.02 -25.74 -28.24
N GLN A 129 21.30 -25.64 -27.13
CA GLN A 129 19.87 -25.94 -27.07
C GLN A 129 19.06 -25.04 -28.01
N GLN A 130 19.37 -23.74 -28.09
CA GLN A 130 18.74 -22.82 -29.05
C GLN A 130 19.06 -23.18 -30.50
N CYS A 131 20.29 -23.63 -30.77
CA CYS A 131 20.69 -24.08 -32.09
C CYS A 131 19.93 -25.36 -32.48
N GLU A 132 19.87 -26.35 -31.59
CA GLU A 132 19.21 -27.65 -31.80
C GLU A 132 17.69 -27.51 -31.94
N ALA A 133 17.08 -26.50 -31.31
CA ALA A 133 15.66 -26.21 -31.48
C ALA A 133 15.30 -25.80 -32.92
N ASN A 134 16.26 -25.24 -33.67
CA ASN A 134 16.03 -24.68 -35.00
C ASN A 134 16.81 -25.40 -36.11
N ASN A 135 17.78 -26.25 -35.76
CA ASN A 135 18.69 -26.91 -36.68
C ASN A 135 18.99 -28.34 -36.24
N PRO A 136 19.40 -29.21 -37.17
CA PRO A 136 19.79 -30.56 -36.82
C PRO A 136 21.05 -30.60 -35.92
N PRO A 137 21.17 -31.57 -35.00
CA PRO A 137 22.17 -31.57 -33.93
C PRO A 137 23.63 -31.53 -34.40
N TYR A 138 23.93 -32.08 -35.58
CA TYR A 138 25.29 -32.12 -36.12
C TYR A 138 25.86 -30.73 -36.46
N LEU A 139 25.00 -29.70 -36.57
CA LEU A 139 25.42 -28.32 -36.79
C LEU A 139 25.71 -27.56 -35.48
N CYS A 140 25.26 -28.09 -34.36
CA CYS A 140 25.24 -27.41 -33.06
C CYS A 140 26.37 -27.89 -32.16
N GLY A 141 27.60 -27.94 -32.70
CA GLY A 141 28.77 -28.44 -31.99
C GLY A 141 29.20 -27.54 -30.82
N ILE A 142 29.26 -28.10 -29.61
CA ILE A 142 29.70 -27.42 -28.36
C ILE A 142 31.13 -26.82 -28.50
N HIS A 143 31.96 -27.41 -29.34
CA HIS A 143 33.34 -26.97 -29.61
C HIS A 143 33.42 -25.67 -30.42
N ASN A 144 32.40 -25.37 -31.22
CA ASN A 144 32.34 -24.16 -32.06
C ASN A 144 31.76 -22.95 -31.32
N VAL A 145 31.33 -23.15 -30.07
CA VAL A 145 30.77 -22.08 -29.24
C VAL A 145 31.89 -21.26 -28.61
N THR A 146 31.91 -19.97 -28.97
CA THR A 146 32.86 -18.99 -28.44
C THR A 146 32.22 -18.27 -27.27
N CYS A 147 32.90 -18.14 -26.14
CA CYS A 147 32.33 -17.55 -24.93
C CYS A 147 33.25 -16.48 -24.36
N GLU A 148 32.64 -15.36 -24.00
CA GLU A 148 33.29 -14.24 -23.34
C GLU A 148 32.75 -14.11 -21.91
N LYS A 149 33.60 -13.62 -21.01
CA LYS A 149 33.22 -13.32 -19.64
C LYS A 149 32.76 -11.86 -19.59
N ASN A 150 31.53 -11.64 -19.17
CA ASN A 150 30.98 -10.31 -18.95
C ASN A 150 31.68 -9.67 -17.75
N LYS A 151 32.10 -8.41 -17.90
CA LYS A 151 32.74 -7.62 -16.84
C LYS A 151 31.72 -7.08 -15.86
#